data_AF-A0A959AZU4-F1
#
_entry.id   AF-A0A959AZU4-F1
#
_cell.length_a   1.000
_cell.length_b   1.000
_cell.length_c   1.000
_cell.angle_alpha   90.00
_cell.angle_beta   90.00
_cell.angle_gamma   90.00
#
_symmetry.space_group_name_H-M   'P 1'
#
loop_
_entity.id
_entity.type
_entity.pdbx_description
1 polymer ?
#
loop_
_entity_poly.entity_id
_entity_poly.type
_entity_poly.pdbx_seq_one_letter_code
_entity_poly.pdbx_strand_id
1 'polypeptide(L)'
;MFLKNFLTHLGRYVIMMRMAFSRPENMSMYYRETLRQMNDIGIGSVMIVGLISIFIGAVTAVQFAYQLDGTLVPTYYIGYIIRDSTIIELAPTITCLVLAGKVGSNIAAEIGGMR
;
A
#
# COMPACT_ATOMS: atom_id res chain seq x y z
N MET A 1 -5.02 -22.80 -26.69
CA MET A 1 -6.18 -21.92 -26.40
C MET A 1 -5.90 -20.96 -25.24
N PHE A 2 -5.43 -21.46 -24.09
CA PHE A 2 -5.12 -20.66 -22.90
C PHE A 2 -4.10 -19.53 -23.14
N LEU A 3 -2.98 -19.84 -23.82
CA LEU A 3 -1.93 -18.85 -24.10
C LEU A 3 -2.42 -17.72 -25.01
N LYS A 4 -3.21 -18.03 -26.05
CA LYS A 4 -3.77 -17.03 -26.96
C LYS A 4 -4.73 -16.08 -26.24
N ASN A 5 -5.54 -16.60 -25.33
CA ASN A 5 -6.45 -15.78 -24.52
C ASN A 5 -5.67 -14.88 -23.55
N PHE A 6 -4.64 -15.42 -22.86
CA PHE A 6 -3.79 -14.64 -21.97
C PHE A 6 -3.12 -13.47 -22.69
N LEU A 7 -2.48 -13.70 -23.85
CA LEU A 7 -1.89 -12.61 -24.63
C LEU A 7 -2.92 -11.58 -25.11
N THR A 8 -4.14 -12.01 -25.44
CA THR A 8 -5.21 -11.09 -25.88
C THR A 8 -5.68 -10.19 -24.74
N HIS A 9 -5.88 -10.74 -23.54
CA HIS A 9 -6.27 -9.96 -22.36
C HIS A 9 -5.15 -9.01 -21.91
N LEU A 10 -3.90 -9.48 -21.92
CA LEU A 10 -2.74 -8.65 -21.62
C LEU A 10 -2.60 -7.49 -22.62
N GLY A 11 -2.77 -7.77 -23.91
CA GLY A 11 -2.77 -6.72 -24.95
C GLY A 11 -3.87 -5.68 -24.74
N ARG A 12 -5.09 -6.09 -24.40
CA ARG A 12 -6.19 -5.16 -24.05
C ARG A 12 -5.87 -4.31 -22.82
N TYR A 13 -5.28 -4.90 -21.78
CA TYR A 13 -4.87 -4.19 -20.58
C TYR A 13 -3.79 -3.14 -20.87
N VAL A 14 -2.77 -3.47 -21.68
CA VAL A 14 -1.73 -2.50 -22.08
C VAL A 14 -2.32 -1.34 -22.87
N ILE A 15 -3.26 -1.60 -23.79
CA ILE A 15 -3.95 -0.55 -24.54
C ILE A 15 -4.78 0.34 -23.61
N MET A 16 -5.51 -0.23 -22.66
CA MET A 16 -6.27 0.52 -21.65
C MET A 16 -5.37 1.43 -20.82
N MET A 17 -4.24 0.91 -20.35
CA MET A 17 -3.24 1.70 -19.61
C MET A 17 -2.72 2.86 -20.45
N ARG A 18 -2.44 2.67 -21.74
CA ARG A 18 -2.02 3.75 -22.64
C ARG A 18 -3.10 4.83 -22.79
N MET A 19 -4.37 4.43 -22.88
CA MET A 19 -5.48 5.37 -22.96
C MET A 19 -5.65 6.19 -21.69
N ALA A 20 -5.42 5.60 -20.51
CA ALA A 20 -5.54 6.29 -19.22
C ALA A 20 -4.59 7.50 -19.07
N PHE A 21 -3.45 7.51 -19.77
CA PHE A 21 -2.50 8.64 -19.79
C PHE A 21 -2.75 9.66 -20.92
N SER A 22 -3.84 9.53 -21.67
CA SER A 22 -4.18 10.47 -22.75
C SER A 22 -4.57 11.84 -22.19
N ARG A 23 -4.43 12.89 -23.02
CA ARG A 23 -4.73 14.27 -22.59
C ARG A 23 -6.18 14.39 -22.07
N PRO A 24 -6.37 14.87 -20.83
CA PRO A 24 -7.70 15.17 -20.30
C PRO A 24 -8.41 16.22 -21.16
N GLU A 25 -9.70 16.04 -21.40
CA GLU A 25 -10.55 17.05 -22.05
C GLU A 25 -10.77 18.27 -21.15
N ASN A 26 -10.86 18.07 -19.83
CA ASN A 26 -11.12 19.12 -18.84
C ASN A 26 -10.24 18.97 -17.59
N MET A 27 -9.17 19.77 -17.50
CA MET A 27 -8.20 19.72 -16.40
C MET A 27 -8.82 20.04 -15.03
N SER A 28 -9.78 20.96 -14.97
CA SER A 28 -10.42 21.37 -13.71
C SER A 28 -11.23 20.24 -13.07
N MET A 29 -11.98 19.47 -13.88
CA MET A 29 -12.76 18.32 -13.40
C MET A 29 -11.83 17.19 -12.93
N TYR A 30 -10.77 16.89 -13.69
CA TYR A 30 -9.78 15.87 -13.32
C TYR A 30 -9.09 16.18 -11.98
N TYR A 31 -8.73 17.45 -11.74
CA TYR A 31 -8.12 17.84 -10.48
C TYR A 31 -9.09 17.68 -9.31
N ARG A 32 -10.37 18.08 -9.50
CA ARG A 32 -11.41 17.92 -8.48
C ARG A 32 -11.64 16.46 -8.11
N GLU A 33 -11.72 15.56 -9.10
CA GLU A 33 -11.87 14.13 -8.85
C GLU A 33 -10.61 13.51 -8.26
N THR A 34 -9.42 13.98 -8.65
CA THR A 34 -8.16 13.52 -8.04
C THR A 34 -8.12 13.88 -6.55
N LEU A 35 -8.49 15.10 -6.18
CA LEU A 35 -8.57 15.51 -4.77
C LEU A 35 -9.59 14.70 -3.97
N ARG A 36 -10.74 14.41 -4.57
CA ARG A 36 -11.76 13.56 -3.96
C ARG A 36 -11.21 12.15 -3.71
N GLN A 37 -10.61 11.54 -4.72
CA GLN A 37 -9.99 10.22 -4.61
C GLN A 37 -8.84 10.21 -3.61
N MET A 38 -8.01 11.26 -3.54
CA MET A 38 -6.96 11.40 -2.53
C MET A 38 -7.53 11.43 -1.10
N ASN A 39 -8.68 12.08 -0.89
CA ASN A 39 -9.35 12.07 0.41
C ASN A 39 -9.89 10.67 0.76
N ASP A 40 -10.65 10.06 -0.14
CA ASP A 40 -11.28 8.75 0.08
C ASP A 40 -10.23 7.62 0.27
N ILE A 41 -9.15 7.67 -0.51
CA ILE A 41 -8.04 6.71 -0.44
C ILE A 41 -7.15 7.03 0.77
N GLY A 42 -6.75 8.28 0.95
CA GLY A 42 -5.82 8.70 1.97
C GLY A 42 -6.44 8.64 3.36
N ILE A 43 -7.38 9.55 3.65
CA ILE A 43 -8.02 9.66 4.97
C ILE A 43 -8.79 8.38 5.29
N GLY A 44 -9.47 7.80 4.30
CA GLY A 44 -10.18 6.54 4.47
C GLY A 44 -9.29 5.33 4.80
N SER A 45 -7.96 5.44 4.75
CA SER A 45 -7.04 4.35 5.09
C SER A 45 -6.20 4.62 6.35
N VAL A 46 -6.22 5.84 6.90
CA VAL A 46 -5.40 6.23 8.07
C VAL A 46 -5.70 5.34 9.28
N MET A 47 -6.97 5.03 9.54
CA MET A 47 -7.36 4.23 10.70
C MET A 47 -6.78 2.81 10.64
N ILE A 48 -6.85 2.16 9.46
CA ILE A 48 -6.36 0.79 9.26
C ILE A 48 -4.83 0.77 9.33
N VAL A 49 -4.16 1.71 8.66
CA VAL A 49 -2.69 1.80 8.69
C VAL A 49 -2.21 2.06 10.12
N GLY A 50 -2.81 3.02 10.84
CA GLY A 50 -2.43 3.34 12.21
C GLY A 50 -2.59 2.16 13.17
N LEU A 51 -3.70 1.42 13.07
CA LEU A 51 -3.94 0.22 13.88
C LEU A 51 -2.87 -0.84 13.60
N ILE A 52 -2.60 -1.13 12.33
CA ILE A 52 -1.61 -2.14 11.92
C ILE A 52 -0.19 -1.74 12.33
N SER A 53 0.18 -0.46 12.18
CA SER A 53 1.50 0.04 12.56
C SER A 53 1.79 -0.11 14.06
N ILE A 54 0.79 0.10 14.93
CA ILE A 54 0.94 -0.10 16.38
C ILE A 54 1.23 -1.57 16.70
N PHE A 55 0.44 -2.48 16.14
CA PHE A 55 0.62 -3.91 16.40
C PHE A 55 1.94 -4.44 15.84
N ILE A 56 2.34 -4.01 14.65
CA ILE A 56 3.62 -4.42 14.05
C ILE A 56 4.79 -3.90 14.87
N GLY A 57 4.75 -2.63 15.28
CA GLY A 57 5.79 -2.07 16.15
C GLY A 57 5.93 -2.84 17.47
N ALA A 58 4.80 -3.19 18.10
CA ALA A 58 4.79 -3.96 19.34
C ALA A 58 5.34 -5.39 19.14
N VAL A 59 4.89 -6.09 18.09
CA VAL A 59 5.34 -7.45 17.78
C VAL A 59 6.84 -7.48 17.45
N THR A 60 7.32 -6.53 16.63
CA THR A 60 8.74 -6.41 16.30
C THR A 60 9.58 -6.10 17.54
N ALA A 61 9.11 -5.22 18.43
CA ALA A 61 9.83 -4.92 19.66
C ALA A 61 9.98 -6.12 20.59
N VAL A 62 8.90 -6.88 20.79
CA VAL A 62 8.93 -8.10 21.61
C VAL A 62 9.80 -9.17 20.95
N GLN A 63 9.71 -9.35 19.63
CA GLN A 63 10.51 -10.31 18.89
C GLN A 63 12.02 -10.02 18.99
N PHE A 64 12.43 -8.75 18.82
CA PHE A 64 13.83 -8.36 18.97
C PHE A 64 14.32 -8.50 20.42
N ALA A 65 13.48 -8.19 21.41
CA ALA A 65 13.83 -8.36 22.81
C ALA A 65 14.14 -9.83 23.14
N TYR A 66 13.31 -10.77 22.68
CA TYR A 66 13.58 -12.20 22.84
C TYR A 66 14.81 -12.68 22.07
N GLN A 67 15.07 -12.13 20.88
CA GLN A 67 16.21 -12.54 20.06
C GLN A 67 17.57 -12.15 20.68
N LEU A 68 17.59 -11.05 21.45
CA LEU A 68 18.78 -10.54 22.12
C LEU A 68 18.87 -11.01 23.59
N ASP A 69 17.87 -11.73 24.08
CA ASP A 69 17.88 -12.33 25.41
C ASP A 69 19.01 -13.37 25.49
N GLY A 70 20.01 -13.11 26.34
CA GLY A 70 21.24 -13.90 26.43
C GLY A 70 22.45 -13.36 25.65
N THR A 71 22.34 -12.23 24.95
CA THR A 71 23.50 -11.52 24.37
C THR A 71 23.97 -10.37 25.26
N LEU A 72 25.26 -10.03 25.22
CA LEU A 72 25.87 -8.93 25.99
C LEU A 72 25.47 -7.52 25.50
N VAL A 73 24.44 -7.41 24.66
CA VAL A 73 24.05 -6.16 24.00
C VAL A 73 23.14 -5.33 24.92
N PRO A 74 23.45 -4.04 25.17
CA PRO A 74 22.60 -3.17 25.96
C PRO A 74 21.18 -3.00 25.37
N THR A 75 20.16 -2.94 26.22
CA THR A 75 18.74 -2.82 25.82
C THR A 75 18.43 -1.58 24.98
N TYR A 76 19.23 -0.51 25.07
CA TYR A 76 19.02 0.69 24.25
C TYR A 76 19.32 0.48 22.75
N TYR A 77 20.20 -0.47 22.41
CA TYR A 77 20.50 -0.81 21.01
C TYR A 77 19.29 -1.42 20.30
N ILE A 78 18.41 -2.09 21.05
CA ILE A 78 17.17 -2.67 20.56
C ILE A 78 16.28 -1.57 19.93
N GLY A 79 16.10 -0.45 20.63
CA GLY A 79 15.32 0.68 20.13
C GLY A 79 15.94 1.35 18.90
N TYR A 80 17.27 1.42 18.83
CA TYR A 80 17.98 1.97 17.67
C TYR A 80 17.76 1.13 16.41
N ILE A 81 17.95 -0.19 16.51
CA ILE A 81 17.78 -1.13 15.39
C ILE A 81 16.31 -1.14 14.94
N ILE A 82 15.37 -1.25 15.88
CA ILE A 82 13.94 -1.27 15.54
C ILE A 82 13.55 0.01 14.80
N ARG A 83 14.01 1.18 15.25
CA ARG A 83 13.75 2.45 14.58
C ARG A 83 14.25 2.43 13.13
N ASP A 84 15.51 2.07 12.91
CA ASP A 84 16.12 2.12 11.59
C ASP A 84 15.46 1.10 10.64
N SER A 85 15.26 -0.14 11.08
CA SER A 85 14.57 -1.17 10.30
C SER A 85 13.11 -0.80 10.00
N THR A 86 12.44 -0.13 10.95
CA THR A 86 11.05 0.30 10.74
C THR A 86 10.97 1.40 9.68
N ILE A 87 11.84 2.41 9.74
CA ILE A 87 11.80 3.54 8.80
C ILE A 87 12.21 3.11 7.39
N ILE A 88 13.25 2.27 7.27
CA ILE A 88 13.85 1.94 5.97
C ILE A 88 13.04 0.83 5.24
N GLU A 89 12.58 -0.19 5.96
CA GLU A 89 12.02 -1.40 5.34
C GLU A 89 10.55 -1.62 5.67
N LEU A 90 10.22 -1.69 6.97
CA LEU A 90 8.90 -2.18 7.39
C LEU A 90 7.79 -1.17 7.09
N ALA A 91 8.01 0.11 7.40
CA ALA A 91 7.00 1.15 7.19
C ALA A 91 6.53 1.25 5.72
N PRO A 92 7.42 1.41 4.71
CA PRO A 92 6.96 1.48 3.32
C PRO A 92 6.37 0.15 2.84
N THR A 93 6.96 -0.99 3.20
CA THR A 93 6.52 -2.31 2.72
C THR A 93 5.12 -2.67 3.24
N ILE A 94 4.90 -2.52 4.54
CA ILE A 94 3.61 -2.83 5.18
C ILE A 94 2.54 -1.85 4.71
N THR A 95 2.85 -0.56 4.67
CA THR A 95 1.87 0.45 4.26
C THR A 95 1.42 0.21 2.81
N CYS A 96 2.35 -0.07 1.89
CA CYS A 96 2.02 -0.43 0.51
C CYS A 96 1.18 -1.70 0.41
N LEU A 97 1.51 -2.75 1.17
CA LEU A 97 0.77 -4.02 1.15
C LEU A 97 -0.68 -3.83 1.63
N VAL A 98 -0.86 -3.13 2.74
CA VAL A 98 -2.18 -2.85 3.33
C VAL A 98 -3.01 -1.98 2.40
N LEU A 99 -2.42 -0.91 1.85
CA LEU A 99 -3.09 -0.02 0.91
C LEU A 99 -3.47 -0.75 -0.37
N ALA A 100 -2.59 -1.58 -0.94
CA ALA A 100 -2.91 -2.36 -2.14
C ALA A 100 -4.13 -3.27 -1.94
N GLY A 101 -4.27 -3.88 -0.76
CA GLY A 101 -5.45 -4.67 -0.41
C GLY A 101 -6.72 -3.83 -0.30
N LYS A 102 -6.77 -2.89 0.65
CA LYS A 102 -7.99 -2.11 0.93
C LYS A 102 -8.38 -1.21 -0.23
N VAL A 103 -7.42 -0.45 -0.77
CA VAL A 103 -7.68 0.54 -1.82
C VAL A 103 -7.90 -0.15 -3.16
N GLY A 104 -7.09 -1.17 -3.48
CA GLY A 104 -7.25 -1.93 -4.71
C GLY A 104 -8.63 -2.61 -4.81
N SER A 105 -9.08 -3.24 -3.72
CA SER A 105 -10.42 -3.83 -3.67
C SER A 105 -11.54 -2.79 -3.81
N ASN A 106 -11.41 -1.63 -3.16
CA ASN A 106 -12.41 -0.56 -3.27
C ASN A 106 -12.52 -0.01 -4.69
N ILE A 107 -11.37 0.28 -5.34
CA ILE A 107 -11.36 0.77 -6.73
C ILE A 107 -11.94 -0.28 -7.69
N ALA A 108 -11.58 -1.55 -7.51
CA ALA A 108 -12.12 -2.64 -8.33
C ALA A 108 -13.64 -2.79 -8.16
N ALA A 109 -14.14 -2.66 -6.93
CA ALA A 109 -15.57 -2.73 -6.62
C ALA A 109 -16.34 -1.53 -7.20
N GLU A 110 -15.78 -0.32 -7.11
CA GLU A 110 -16.40 0.90 -7.66
C GLU A 110 -16.50 0.83 -9.18
N ILE A 111 -15.40 0.50 -9.87
CA ILE A 111 -15.39 0.32 -11.34
C ILE A 111 -16.28 -0.86 -11.76
N GLY A 112 -16.31 -1.94 -10.97
CA GLY A 112 -17.14 -3.11 -11.23
C GLY A 112 -18.64 -2.85 -11.09
N GLY A 113 -19.04 -2.04 -10.09
CA GLY A 113 -20.44 -1.68 -9.83
C GLY A 113 -20.99 -0.59 -10.75
N MET A 114 -20.13 0.09 -11.50
CA MET A 114 -20.55 1.03 -12.57
C MET A 114 -20.97 0.33 -13.87
N ARG A 115 -20.76 -1.00 -13.96
CA ARG A 115 -21.18 -1.83 -15.10
C ARG A 115 -22.58 -2.39 -14.86
#